data_AF-A0A538RKC9-F1
#
_entry.id   AF-A0A538RKC9-F1
#
_cell.length_a   1.000
_cell.length_b   1.000
_cell.length_c   1.000
_cell.angle_alpha   90.00
_cell.angle_beta   90.00
_cell.angle_gamma   90.00
#
_symmetry.space_group_name_H-M   'P 1'
#
loop_
_entity.id
_entity.type
_entity.pdbx_description
1 polymer ?
#
loop_
_entity_poly.entity_id
_entity_poly.type
_entity_poly.pdbx_seq_one_letter_code
_entity_poly.pdbx_strand_id
1 'polypeptide(L)'
;MTFSFTGVVNKAQSGLFTRGDGNNFNVGQKVSGFYTFNSLTPDSNPTANGRYNNTITNLVVNLGPLSGPTSYTASLGVASPSNPNFIAIQNQPFGPTSSDAYVVRAPVIGTFGTAPNTFSALSFRIELRDPDGGTFATDALPTTPPSLSSFSTSRWRMVFQDIHTGQAKLIGSISRLAVSPVPLPAAVILFGAGLVALVGLGAGSWRQKKNSLA
;
A
#
# COMPACT_ATOMS: atom_id res chain seq x y z
N MET A 1 -8.00 -8.67 3.28
CA MET A 1 -7.03 -8.79 2.16
C MET A 1 -5.96 -7.72 2.31
N THR A 2 -4.73 -7.97 1.86
CA THR A 2 -3.63 -6.99 1.93
C THR A 2 -2.91 -6.89 0.60
N PHE A 3 -2.85 -5.69 0.04
CA PHE A 3 -2.10 -5.40 -1.18
C PHE A 3 -0.92 -4.50 -0.86
N SER A 4 0.24 -4.84 -1.42
CA SER A 4 1.47 -4.07 -1.38
C SER A 4 1.63 -3.29 -2.68
N PHE A 5 2.24 -2.11 -2.60
CA PHE A 5 2.53 -1.28 -3.76
C PHE A 5 3.96 -0.75 -3.71
N THR A 6 4.52 -0.52 -4.89
CA THR A 6 5.75 0.25 -5.07
C THR A 6 5.60 1.22 -6.22
N GLY A 7 6.39 2.28 -6.23
CA GLY A 7 6.35 3.29 -7.27
C GLY A 7 7.48 4.31 -7.15
N VAL A 8 7.31 5.42 -7.85
CA VAL A 8 8.24 6.56 -7.81
C VAL A 8 7.48 7.86 -7.65
N VAL A 9 8.12 8.87 -7.07
CA VAL A 9 7.67 10.27 -7.08
C VAL A 9 7.97 10.85 -8.46
N ASN A 10 6.97 11.44 -9.12
CA ASN A 10 7.15 12.16 -10.39
C ASN A 10 7.10 13.66 -10.22
N LYS A 11 6.38 14.15 -9.20
CA LYS A 11 6.20 15.57 -8.93
C LYS A 11 5.99 15.80 -7.43
N ALA A 12 6.65 16.81 -6.89
CA ALA A 12 6.28 17.44 -5.63
C ALA A 12 5.91 18.91 -5.89
N GLN A 13 5.16 19.52 -4.98
CA GLN A 13 4.98 20.98 -5.00
C GLN A 13 6.16 21.66 -4.28
N SER A 14 6.49 22.90 -4.65
CA SER A 14 7.73 23.59 -4.25
C SER A 14 8.02 23.53 -2.75
N GLY A 15 7.02 23.74 -1.89
CA GLY A 15 7.17 23.66 -0.42
C GLY A 15 7.63 22.29 0.12
N LEU A 16 7.55 21.22 -0.68
CA LEU A 16 8.01 19.88 -0.34
C LEU A 16 9.41 19.54 -0.89
N PHE A 17 9.94 20.34 -1.84
CA PHE A 17 11.24 20.15 -2.49
C PHE A 17 12.37 20.97 -1.86
N THR A 18 12.07 22.15 -1.33
CA THR A 18 13.09 23.17 -1.01
C THR A 18 13.33 23.29 0.48
N ARG A 19 14.03 22.32 1.08
CA ARG A 19 14.63 22.51 2.40
C ARG A 19 16.12 22.16 2.39
N GLY A 20 16.97 23.13 2.68
CA GLY A 20 18.43 22.98 2.68
C GLY A 20 19.00 22.11 3.80
N ASP A 21 18.17 21.30 4.47
CA ASP A 21 18.53 20.40 5.58
C ASP A 21 18.71 18.92 5.15
N GLY A 22 18.58 18.63 3.85
CA GLY A 22 18.80 17.29 3.29
C GLY A 22 17.62 16.32 3.42
N ASN A 23 16.53 16.72 4.08
CA ASN A 23 15.31 15.92 4.25
C ASN A 23 14.21 16.39 3.30
N ASN A 24 14.43 16.32 1.98
CA ASN A 24 13.42 16.72 0.97
C ASN A 24 12.78 15.53 0.28
N PHE A 25 11.53 15.72 -0.15
CA PHE A 25 10.97 14.85 -1.17
C PHE A 25 11.59 15.19 -2.52
N ASN A 26 12.00 14.18 -3.29
CA ASN A 26 12.68 14.38 -4.56
C ASN A 26 11.98 13.61 -5.70
N VAL A 27 12.05 14.13 -6.92
CA VAL A 27 11.61 13.38 -8.10
C VAL A 27 12.50 12.14 -8.25
N GLY A 28 11.91 11.00 -8.58
CA GLY A 28 12.60 9.72 -8.68
C GLY A 28 12.73 8.98 -7.35
N GLN A 29 12.40 9.60 -6.22
CA GLN A 29 12.34 8.94 -4.92
C GLN A 29 11.35 7.77 -4.95
N LYS A 30 11.69 6.67 -4.27
CA LYS A 30 10.83 5.48 -4.25
C LYS A 30 9.70 5.68 -3.26
N VAL A 31 8.52 5.22 -3.65
CA VAL A 31 7.41 4.98 -2.73
C VAL A 31 7.20 3.48 -2.60
N SER A 32 6.92 3.03 -1.38
CA SER A 32 6.47 1.66 -1.13
C SER A 32 5.44 1.67 -0.01
N GLY A 33 4.71 0.57 0.14
CA GLY A 33 3.72 0.48 1.19
C GLY A 33 2.78 -0.69 1.01
N PHE A 34 1.76 -0.72 1.84
CA PHE A 34 0.68 -1.67 1.74
C PHE A 34 -0.60 -1.06 2.31
N TYR A 35 -1.73 -1.61 1.89
CA TYR A 35 -3.03 -1.40 2.52
C TYR A 35 -3.71 -2.75 2.76
N THR A 36 -4.32 -2.88 3.93
CA THR A 36 -5.20 -3.99 4.30
C THR A 36 -6.63 -3.49 4.29
N PHE A 37 -7.54 -4.29 3.75
CA PHE A 37 -8.97 -3.97 3.72
C PHE A 37 -9.84 -5.20 4.01
N ASN A 38 -11.06 -4.96 4.46
CA ASN A 38 -12.07 -5.99 4.65
C ASN A 38 -12.76 -6.31 3.32
N SER A 39 -12.46 -7.47 2.73
CA SER A 39 -13.06 -7.89 1.46
C SER A 39 -14.55 -8.22 1.56
N LEU A 40 -15.10 -8.29 2.77
CA LEU A 40 -16.52 -8.51 3.02
C LEU A 40 -17.28 -7.20 3.27
N THR A 41 -16.64 -6.03 3.12
CA THR A 41 -17.34 -4.75 3.23
C THR A 41 -18.47 -4.69 2.19
N PRO A 42 -19.72 -4.42 2.59
CA PRO A 42 -20.82 -4.29 1.65
C PRO A 42 -20.61 -3.12 0.70
N ASP A 43 -21.12 -3.27 -0.52
CA ASP A 43 -21.19 -2.17 -1.48
C ASP A 43 -22.27 -1.17 -1.05
N SER A 44 -21.87 0.09 -0.91
CA SER A 44 -22.76 1.20 -0.58
C SER A 44 -23.40 1.87 -1.81
N ASN A 45 -23.01 1.48 -3.03
CA ASN A 45 -23.54 2.03 -4.28
C ASN A 45 -23.74 0.93 -5.36
N PRO A 46 -24.63 -0.05 -5.12
CA PRO A 46 -24.74 -1.27 -5.93
C PRO A 46 -25.34 -1.09 -7.33
N THR A 47 -25.74 0.11 -7.74
CA THR A 47 -26.51 0.35 -8.97
C THR A 47 -25.70 0.96 -10.11
N ALA A 48 -24.45 1.37 -9.86
CA ALA A 48 -23.65 2.07 -10.87
C ALA A 48 -22.16 1.76 -10.76
N ASN A 49 -21.59 1.89 -9.56
CA ASN A 49 -20.16 1.75 -9.31
C ASN A 49 -19.97 1.31 -7.86
N GLY A 50 -19.21 0.25 -7.66
CA GLY A 50 -18.90 -0.30 -6.37
C GLY A 50 -18.20 0.70 -5.47
N ARG A 51 -18.73 0.91 -4.27
CA ARG A 51 -18.16 1.79 -3.26
C ARG A 51 -18.15 1.13 -1.89
N TYR A 52 -16.94 0.92 -1.38
CA TYR A 52 -16.68 0.20 -0.14
C TYR A 52 -16.15 1.17 0.91
N ASN A 53 -17.07 1.80 1.66
CA ASN A 53 -16.72 2.79 2.68
C ASN A 53 -16.12 2.11 3.92
N ASN A 54 -15.13 2.76 4.54
CA ASN A 54 -14.45 2.32 5.76
C ASN A 54 -13.85 0.90 5.65
N THR A 55 -13.52 0.45 4.43
CA THR A 55 -13.01 -0.91 4.20
C THR A 55 -11.53 -1.04 4.57
N ILE A 56 -10.73 0.02 4.45
CA ILE A 56 -9.28 -0.03 4.69
C ILE A 56 -9.04 -0.06 6.21
N THR A 57 -8.44 -1.13 6.70
CA THR A 57 -8.17 -1.35 8.14
C THR A 57 -6.71 -1.11 8.51
N ASN A 58 -5.80 -1.10 7.53
CA ASN A 58 -4.41 -0.73 7.72
C ASN A 58 -3.86 -0.08 6.45
N LEU A 59 -2.98 0.89 6.59
CA LEU A 59 -2.25 1.53 5.50
C LEU A 59 -0.90 2.00 6.03
N VAL A 60 0.15 1.69 5.29
CA VAL A 60 1.49 2.22 5.50
C VAL A 60 2.03 2.71 4.17
N VAL A 61 2.55 3.94 4.15
CA VAL A 61 3.20 4.56 3.00
C VAL A 61 4.60 4.97 3.42
N ASN A 62 5.61 4.45 2.73
CA ASN A 62 7.02 4.73 2.95
C ASN A 62 7.58 5.49 1.75
N LEU A 63 8.31 6.56 2.02
CA LEU A 63 9.06 7.34 1.03
C LEU A 63 10.53 7.32 1.44
N GLY A 64 11.43 7.10 0.49
CA GLY A 64 12.87 7.02 0.77
C GLY A 64 13.74 7.04 -0.49
N PRO A 65 15.04 7.40 -0.34
CA PRO A 65 16.00 7.41 -1.46
C PRO A 65 16.16 6.02 -2.08
N LEU A 66 16.65 5.99 -3.33
CA LEU A 66 16.86 4.77 -4.12
C LEU A 66 17.76 3.71 -3.44
N SER A 67 18.63 4.13 -2.52
CA SER A 67 19.64 3.28 -1.86
C SER A 67 19.88 3.70 -0.40
N GLY A 68 18.82 3.92 0.38
CA GLY A 68 18.95 4.31 1.79
C GLY A 68 17.72 4.01 2.64
N PRO A 69 17.79 4.30 3.96
CA PRO A 69 16.68 4.08 4.88
C PRO A 69 15.45 4.91 4.47
N THR A 70 14.27 4.42 4.81
CA THR A 70 13.01 5.16 4.64
C THR A 70 13.13 6.53 5.31
N SER A 71 12.95 7.60 4.53
CA SER A 71 13.07 8.98 5.01
C SER A 71 11.76 9.49 5.61
N TYR A 72 10.64 8.85 5.28
CA TYR A 72 9.31 9.24 5.75
C TYR A 72 8.34 8.07 5.72
N THR A 73 7.54 7.95 6.78
CA THR A 73 6.46 6.98 6.88
C THR A 73 5.17 7.69 7.27
N ALA A 74 4.08 7.35 6.59
CA ALA A 74 2.74 7.68 6.99
C ALA A 74 1.93 6.41 7.24
N SER A 75 1.06 6.44 8.23
CA SER A 75 0.15 5.35 8.58
C SER A 75 -1.31 5.76 8.43
N LEU A 76 -2.22 4.79 8.49
CA LEU A 76 -3.67 5.03 8.42
C LEU A 76 -4.11 6.04 9.49
N GLY A 77 -4.76 7.11 9.06
CA GLY A 77 -5.38 8.10 9.92
C GLY A 77 -6.82 7.76 10.29
N VAL A 78 -7.47 8.64 11.06
CA VAL A 78 -8.89 8.51 11.40
C VAL A 78 -9.74 9.09 10.27
N ALA A 79 -10.74 8.32 9.81
CA ALA A 79 -11.66 8.74 8.76
C ALA A 79 -12.64 9.80 9.27
N SER A 80 -12.95 10.76 8.40
CA SER A 80 -13.97 11.80 8.65
C SER A 80 -14.79 12.05 7.38
N PRO A 81 -15.95 12.73 7.46
CA PRO A 81 -16.73 13.07 6.28
C PRO A 81 -15.94 13.89 5.23
N SER A 82 -15.04 14.77 5.67
CA SER A 82 -14.18 15.57 4.78
C SER A 82 -12.97 14.79 4.24
N ASN A 83 -12.58 13.71 4.90
CA ASN A 83 -11.47 12.85 4.49
C ASN A 83 -11.79 11.36 4.70
N PRO A 84 -12.63 10.79 3.80
CA PRO A 84 -13.15 9.45 3.99
C PRO A 84 -12.13 8.36 3.64
N ASN A 85 -12.35 7.20 4.23
CA ASN A 85 -11.70 5.94 3.90
C ASN A 85 -12.62 5.14 2.96
N PHE A 86 -12.15 4.79 1.76
CA PHE A 86 -12.89 3.90 0.87
C PHE A 86 -12.02 3.25 -0.21
N ILE A 87 -12.54 2.16 -0.77
CA ILE A 87 -12.16 1.66 -2.10
C ILE A 87 -13.37 1.84 -3.02
N ALA A 88 -13.15 2.32 -4.24
CA ALA A 88 -14.19 2.44 -5.25
C ALA A 88 -13.75 1.76 -6.55
N ILE A 89 -14.69 1.05 -7.15
CA ILE A 89 -14.55 0.35 -8.43
C ILE A 89 -15.55 0.97 -9.39
N GLN A 90 -15.04 1.57 -10.43
CA GLN A 90 -15.85 2.00 -11.56
C GLN A 90 -15.71 0.93 -12.64
N ASN A 91 -16.85 0.37 -13.05
CA ASN A 91 -16.96 -0.61 -14.12
C ASN A 91 -17.99 -0.08 -15.12
N GLN A 92 -17.54 0.68 -16.11
CA GLN A 92 -18.43 1.17 -17.16
C GLN A 92 -18.07 0.47 -18.46
N PRO A 93 -18.84 -0.55 -18.87
CA PRO A 93 -18.54 -1.34 -20.05
C PRO A 93 -18.60 -0.49 -21.32
N PHE A 94 -17.97 -1.00 -22.39
CA PHE A 94 -17.79 -0.36 -23.69
C PHE A 94 -18.98 0.50 -24.15
N GLY A 95 -18.71 1.76 -24.49
CA GLY A 95 -19.72 2.74 -24.90
C GLY A 95 -19.18 4.18 -24.91
N PRO A 96 -20.00 5.17 -25.27
CA PRO A 96 -19.60 6.58 -25.37
C PRO A 96 -19.16 7.20 -24.03
N THR A 97 -19.44 6.55 -22.91
CA THR A 97 -18.99 6.92 -21.56
C THR A 97 -18.20 5.79 -20.88
N SER A 98 -17.57 4.92 -21.67
CA SER A 98 -16.73 3.84 -21.12
C SER A 98 -15.60 4.43 -20.27
N SER A 99 -15.39 3.85 -19.11
CA SER A 99 -14.21 4.09 -18.28
C SER A 99 -14.25 3.16 -17.07
N ASP A 100 -13.13 2.50 -16.82
CA ASP A 100 -12.92 1.74 -15.60
C ASP A 100 -11.94 2.45 -14.69
N ALA A 101 -12.17 2.33 -13.38
CA ALA A 101 -11.27 2.91 -12.40
C ALA A 101 -11.19 2.10 -11.11
N TYR A 102 -9.98 2.00 -10.59
CA TYR A 102 -9.71 1.48 -9.26
C TYR A 102 -9.19 2.61 -8.38
N VAL A 103 -9.94 2.99 -7.34
CA VAL A 103 -9.57 4.08 -6.45
C VAL A 103 -9.47 3.58 -5.03
N VAL A 104 -8.30 3.76 -4.42
CA VAL A 104 -8.09 3.60 -2.98
C VAL A 104 -7.89 4.98 -2.41
N ARG A 105 -8.64 5.36 -1.38
CA ARG A 105 -8.44 6.63 -0.67
C ARG A 105 -8.54 6.42 0.82
N ALA A 106 -7.57 6.95 1.56
CA ALA A 106 -7.60 6.92 3.01
C ALA A 106 -7.01 8.20 3.61
N PRO A 107 -7.49 8.61 4.79
CA PRO A 107 -6.74 9.53 5.65
C PRO A 107 -5.41 8.89 6.04
N VAL A 108 -4.37 9.71 6.17
CA VAL A 108 -3.07 9.26 6.67
C VAL A 108 -2.54 10.24 7.69
N ILE A 109 -1.69 9.77 8.58
CA ILE A 109 -0.97 10.56 9.57
C ILE A 109 0.53 10.32 9.41
N GLY A 110 1.31 11.38 9.57
CA GLY A 110 2.76 11.36 9.48
C GLY A 110 3.27 12.78 9.28
N THR A 111 4.32 13.16 10.00
CA THR A 111 4.86 14.52 9.98
C THR A 111 6.18 14.58 9.24
N PHE A 112 6.37 15.65 8.49
CA PHE A 112 7.57 15.92 7.71
C PHE A 112 7.99 17.37 7.91
N GLY A 113 9.30 17.59 7.94
CA GLY A 113 9.89 18.90 8.24
C GLY A 113 10.03 19.17 9.74
N THR A 114 10.45 20.38 10.08
CA THR A 114 10.48 20.88 11.47
C THR A 114 9.85 22.26 11.53
N ALA A 115 9.47 22.68 12.74
CA ALA A 115 8.88 24.00 12.97
C ALA A 115 9.75 25.12 12.38
N PRO A 116 9.14 26.15 11.77
CA PRO A 116 7.69 26.43 11.69
C PRO A 116 6.94 25.80 10.50
N ASN A 117 7.65 25.17 9.56
CA ASN A 117 7.09 24.69 8.28
C ASN A 117 6.82 23.16 8.32
N THR A 118 6.16 22.70 9.37
CA THR A 118 5.87 21.27 9.56
C THR A 118 4.65 20.88 8.73
N PHE A 119 4.87 20.01 7.73
CA PHE A 119 3.80 19.43 6.95
C PHE A 119 3.30 18.15 7.61
N SER A 120 1.99 18.07 7.82
CA SER A 120 1.32 16.85 8.23
C SER A 120 0.66 16.19 7.02
N ALA A 121 0.88 14.90 6.81
CA ALA A 121 0.11 14.17 5.81
C ALA A 121 -1.37 14.17 6.18
N LEU A 122 -2.20 14.27 5.15
CA LEU A 122 -3.64 14.39 5.27
C LEU A 122 -4.33 13.20 4.61
N SER A 123 -4.00 12.92 3.35
CA SER A 123 -4.65 11.82 2.61
C SER A 123 -3.71 11.17 1.62
N PHE A 124 -3.92 9.87 1.41
CA PHE A 124 -3.26 9.08 0.38
C PHE A 124 -4.31 8.53 -0.58
N ARG A 125 -3.98 8.53 -1.86
CA ARG A 125 -4.85 8.04 -2.93
C ARG A 125 -4.04 7.23 -3.93
N ILE A 126 -4.53 6.04 -4.25
CA ILE A 126 -4.16 5.29 -5.46
C ILE A 126 -5.31 5.44 -6.45
N GLU A 127 -4.97 5.63 -7.72
CA GLU A 127 -5.93 5.73 -8.80
C GLU A 127 -5.37 5.08 -10.04
N LEU A 128 -6.03 4.01 -10.46
CA LEU A 128 -5.82 3.33 -11.72
C LEU A 128 -7.00 3.68 -12.63
N ARG A 129 -6.74 4.03 -13.89
CA ARG A 129 -7.79 4.39 -14.85
C ARG A 129 -7.53 3.76 -16.21
N ASP A 130 -8.61 3.25 -16.77
CA ASP A 130 -8.72 2.78 -18.13
C ASP A 130 -9.87 3.57 -18.79
N PRO A 131 -9.57 4.50 -19.71
CA PRO A 131 -10.57 5.31 -20.38
C PRO A 131 -11.35 4.52 -21.45
N ASP A 132 -10.84 3.36 -21.88
CA ASP A 132 -11.50 2.55 -22.92
C ASP A 132 -12.47 1.53 -22.29
N GLY A 133 -12.28 1.26 -20.98
CA GLY A 133 -13.09 0.34 -20.20
C GLY A 133 -12.82 -1.13 -20.53
N GLY A 134 -13.54 -2.03 -19.85
CA GLY A 134 -13.39 -3.48 -20.03
C GLY A 134 -12.22 -4.10 -19.25
N THR A 135 -11.58 -3.32 -18.39
CA THR A 135 -10.61 -3.82 -17.40
C THR A 135 -11.32 -4.62 -16.30
N PHE A 136 -12.51 -4.20 -15.89
CA PHE A 136 -13.31 -4.89 -14.89
C PHE A 136 -14.49 -5.62 -15.53
N ALA A 137 -14.74 -6.85 -15.06
CA ALA A 137 -15.96 -7.58 -15.40
C ALA A 137 -17.13 -7.22 -14.45
N THR A 138 -16.81 -6.78 -13.24
CA THR A 138 -17.75 -6.44 -12.17
C THR A 138 -17.23 -5.25 -11.38
N ASP A 139 -18.12 -4.55 -10.69
CA ASP A 139 -17.75 -3.52 -9.72
C ASP A 139 -17.47 -4.06 -8.30
N ALA A 140 -17.48 -5.38 -8.14
CA ALA A 140 -17.16 -6.07 -6.89
C ALA A 140 -15.74 -5.73 -6.39
N LEU A 141 -15.60 -5.59 -5.07
CA LEU A 141 -14.31 -5.35 -4.42
C LEU A 141 -13.33 -6.50 -4.72
N PRO A 142 -12.20 -6.24 -5.42
CA PRO A 142 -11.35 -7.31 -5.91
C PRO A 142 -10.56 -7.96 -4.77
N THR A 143 -10.49 -9.30 -4.81
CA THR A 143 -9.68 -10.12 -3.89
C THR A 143 -8.26 -10.32 -4.41
N THR A 144 -8.01 -10.05 -5.69
CA THR A 144 -6.68 -10.02 -6.30
C THR A 144 -6.33 -8.60 -6.75
N PRO A 145 -5.05 -8.19 -6.68
CA PRO A 145 -4.64 -6.89 -7.19
C PRO A 145 -4.98 -6.73 -8.67
N PRO A 146 -5.59 -5.61 -9.09
CA PRO A 146 -5.77 -5.31 -10.51
C PRO A 146 -4.41 -5.24 -11.23
N SER A 147 -4.34 -5.77 -12.46
CA SER A 147 -3.12 -5.69 -13.26
C SER A 147 -2.88 -4.25 -13.70
N LEU A 148 -1.72 -3.69 -13.37
CA LEU A 148 -1.36 -2.33 -13.79
C LEU A 148 -1.30 -2.15 -15.31
N SER A 149 -1.03 -3.24 -16.05
CA SER A 149 -0.98 -3.21 -17.52
C SER A 149 -2.34 -3.02 -18.18
N SER A 150 -3.44 -3.24 -17.45
CA SER A 150 -4.80 -3.03 -17.95
C SER A 150 -5.21 -1.55 -17.90
N PHE A 151 -4.45 -0.71 -17.19
CA PHE A 151 -4.80 0.70 -17.01
C PHE A 151 -3.84 1.60 -17.79
N SER A 152 -4.39 2.57 -18.53
CA SER A 152 -3.59 3.61 -19.18
C SER A 152 -2.91 4.54 -18.19
N THR A 153 -3.50 4.72 -17.00
CA THR A 153 -2.97 5.55 -15.93
C THR A 153 -2.86 4.75 -14.65
N SER A 154 -1.67 4.72 -14.06
CA SER A 154 -1.39 4.11 -12.75
C SER A 154 -0.69 5.12 -11.84
N ARG A 155 -1.45 5.86 -11.02
CA ARG A 155 -0.92 6.96 -10.21
C ARG A 155 -1.23 6.83 -8.74
N TRP A 156 -0.39 7.45 -7.92
CA TRP A 156 -0.66 7.73 -6.53
C TRP A 156 -0.52 9.22 -6.24
N ARG A 157 -1.18 9.67 -5.18
CA ARG A 157 -1.08 11.03 -4.67
C ARG A 157 -1.10 11.02 -3.15
N MET A 158 -0.24 11.83 -2.56
CA MET A 158 -0.29 12.15 -1.13
C MET A 158 -0.50 13.65 -0.98
N VAL A 159 -1.42 14.04 -0.10
CA VAL A 159 -1.69 15.44 0.24
C VAL A 159 -1.14 15.71 1.63
N PHE A 160 -0.43 16.81 1.75
CA PHE A 160 0.12 17.36 2.98
C PHE A 160 -0.56 18.68 3.30
N GLN A 161 -0.65 19.00 4.57
CA GLN A 161 -1.16 20.26 5.09
C GLN A 161 -0.13 20.88 6.04
N ASP A 162 0.14 22.16 5.83
CA ASP A 162 0.89 23.02 6.74
C ASP A 162 -0.02 24.18 7.17
N ILE A 163 0.09 24.57 8.44
CA ILE A 163 -0.82 25.55 9.04
C ILE A 163 -0.56 26.97 8.53
N HIS A 164 0.60 27.26 7.95
CA HIS A 164 1.00 28.58 7.49
C HIS A 164 0.86 28.74 5.97
N THR A 165 1.14 27.66 5.22
CA THR A 165 1.30 27.68 3.75
C THR A 165 0.21 26.90 3.00
N GLY A 166 -0.68 26.19 3.71
CA GLY A 166 -1.82 25.50 3.13
C GLY A 166 -1.51 24.07 2.70
N GLN A 167 -2.04 23.63 1.55
CA GLN A 167 -1.90 22.25 1.09
C GLN A 167 -0.83 22.08 0.01
N ALA A 168 -0.05 21.01 0.15
CA ALA A 168 0.93 20.57 -0.85
C ALA A 168 0.68 19.11 -1.25
N LYS A 169 1.16 18.71 -2.43
CA LYS A 169 0.90 17.39 -3.03
C LYS A 169 2.18 16.76 -3.52
N LEU A 170 2.33 15.47 -3.21
CA LEU A 170 3.20 14.55 -3.92
C LEU A 170 2.36 13.74 -4.89
N ILE A 171 2.86 13.60 -6.12
CA ILE A 171 2.24 12.82 -7.17
C ILE A 171 3.29 11.89 -7.75
N GLY A 172 2.91 10.64 -7.97
CA GLY A 172 3.81 9.68 -8.59
C GLY A 172 3.08 8.57 -9.30
N SER A 173 3.84 7.65 -9.87
CA SER A 173 3.37 6.47 -10.59
C SER A 173 3.56 5.23 -9.74
N ILE A 174 2.67 4.26 -9.93
CA ILE A 174 2.77 2.94 -9.32
C ILE A 174 3.43 2.02 -10.33
N SER A 175 4.51 1.35 -9.92
CA SER A 175 5.24 0.40 -10.75
C SER A 175 4.88 -1.05 -10.44
N ARG A 176 4.34 -1.32 -9.24
CA ARG A 176 3.91 -2.65 -8.83
C ARG A 176 2.74 -2.56 -7.87
N LEU A 177 1.77 -3.42 -8.06
CA LEU A 177 0.69 -3.70 -7.13
C LEU A 177 0.57 -5.23 -7.02
N ALA A 178 0.70 -5.78 -5.81
CA ALA A 178 0.78 -7.21 -5.60
C ALA A 178 0.13 -7.61 -4.27
N VAL A 179 -0.27 -8.88 -4.12
CA VAL A 179 -0.68 -9.41 -2.82
C VAL A 179 0.53 -9.27 -1.89
N SER A 180 0.34 -8.61 -0.74
CA SER A 180 1.43 -8.51 0.23
C SER A 180 1.69 -9.91 0.78
N PRO A 181 2.91 -10.44 0.69
CA PRO A 181 3.24 -11.67 1.38
C PRO A 181 3.05 -11.41 2.87
N VAL A 182 2.14 -12.14 3.50
CA VAL A 182 2.05 -12.17 4.96
C VAL A 182 3.36 -12.80 5.42
N PRO A 183 4.18 -12.14 6.27
CA PRO A 183 5.37 -12.76 6.82
C PRO A 183 4.95 -14.09 7.44
N LEU A 184 5.51 -15.20 6.96
CA LEU A 184 5.29 -16.49 7.60
C LEU A 184 5.63 -16.31 9.08
N PRO A 185 4.72 -16.66 10.01
CA PRO A 185 4.97 -16.49 11.43
C PRO A 185 6.33 -17.07 11.79
N ALA A 186 7.12 -16.40 12.63
CA ALA A 186 8.39 -16.93 13.11
C ALA A 186 8.24 -18.34 13.70
N ALA A 187 7.04 -18.66 14.19
CA ALA A 187 6.64 -20.00 14.61
C ALA A 187 6.80 -21.08 13.53
N VAL A 188 6.61 -20.79 12.24
CA VAL A 188 6.81 -21.76 11.14
C VAL A 188 8.30 -22.06 10.96
N ILE A 189 9.16 -21.05 11.10
CA ILE A 189 10.62 -21.22 11.07
C ILE A 189 11.08 -21.99 12.33
N LEU A 190 10.54 -21.65 13.50
CA LEU A 190 10.85 -22.32 14.77
C LEU A 190 10.36 -23.78 14.78
N PHE A 191 9.18 -24.03 14.22
CA PHE A 191 8.63 -25.38 14.05
C PHE A 191 9.48 -26.20 13.08
N GLY A 192 9.89 -25.61 11.94
CA GLY A 192 10.81 -26.24 11.00
C GLY A 192 12.17 -26.56 11.63
N ALA A 193 12.77 -25.61 12.35
CA ALA A 193 14.03 -25.81 13.06
C ALA A 193 13.91 -26.87 14.17
N GLY A 194 12.81 -26.86 14.92
CA GLY A 194 12.52 -27.84 15.97
C GLY A 194 12.37 -29.26 15.43
N LEU A 195 11.72 -29.45 14.29
CA LEU A 195 11.54 -30.75 13.66
C LEU A 195 12.87 -31.34 13.17
N VAL A 196 13.75 -30.52 12.59
CA VAL A 196 15.11 -30.93 12.18
C VAL A 196 15.96 -31.33 13.39
N ALA A 197 15.88 -30.56 14.48
CA ALA A 197 16.58 -30.90 15.72
C ALA A 197 16.12 -32.24 16.32
N LEU A 198 14.81 -32.53 16.26
CA LEU A 198 14.24 -33.78 16.78
C LEU A 198 14.67 -35.01 15.95
N VAL A 199 14.71 -34.89 14.61
CA VAL A 199 15.20 -35.97 13.74
C VAL A 199 16.70 -36.22 13.96
N GLY A 200 17.49 -35.16 14.16
CA GLY A 200 18.91 -35.27 14.50
C GLY A 200 19.17 -35.96 15.84
N LEU A 201 18.36 -35.66 16.86
CA LEU A 201 18.44 -36.29 18.19
C LEU A 201 17.94 -37.75 18.17
N GLY A 202 16.90 -38.05 17.38
CA GLY A 202 16.39 -39.41 17.21
C GLY A 202 17.39 -40.36 16.56
N ALA A 203 18.13 -39.90 15.54
CA ALA A 203 19.12 -40.69 14.83
C ALA A 203 20.41 -40.98 15.64
N GLY A 204 20.74 -40.13 16.62
CA GLY A 204 21.90 -40.32 17.51
C GLY A 204 21.70 -41.44 18.54
N SER A 205 20.47 -41.59 19.07
CA SER A 205 20.19 -42.60 20.11
C SER A 205 20.23 -44.04 19.60
N TRP A 206 19.97 -44.27 18.31
CA TRP A 206 20.04 -45.60 17.69
C TRP A 206 21.47 -46.06 17.40
N ARG A 207 22.44 -45.15 17.28
CA ARG A 207 23.85 -45.52 17.09
C ARG A 207 24.52 -45.94 18.41
N GLN A 208 24.09 -45.42 19.56
CA GLN A 208 24.63 -45.84 20.86
C GLN A 208 24.21 -47.25 21.29
N LYS A 209 23.04 -47.74 20.87
CA LYS A 209 22.59 -49.11 21.20
C LYS A 209 23.33 -50.23 20.44
N LYS A 210 24.19 -49.92 19.46
CA LYS A 210 24.96 -50.93 18.71
C LYS A 210 26.37 -51.19 19.25
N ASN A 211 26.87 -50.40 20.22
CA ASN A 211 28.24 -50.53 20.74
C ASN A 211 28.34 -51.11 22.17
N SER A 212 27.26 -51.61 22.76
CA SER A 212 27.28 -52.17 24.14
C SER A 212 27.12 -53.69 24.20
N LEU A 213 27.74 -54.41 23.26
CA LEU A 213 27.91 -55.87 23.34
C LEU A 213 29.41 -56.18 23.20
N ALA A 214 30.11 -56.17 24.34
CA ALA A 214 31.39 -56.82 24.58
C ALA A 214 31.37 -57.32 26.02
#